data_AF-A0A1F0UDT3-F1
#
_entry.id   AF-A0A1F0UDT3-F1
#
_cell.length_a   1.000
_cell.length_b   1.000
_cell.length_c   1.000
_cell.angle_alpha   90.00
_cell.angle_beta   90.00
_cell.angle_gamma   90.00
#
_symmetry.space_group_name_H-M   'P 1'
#
loop_
_entity.id
_entity.type
_entity.pdbx_description
1 polymer ?
#
loop_
_entity_poly.entity_id
_entity_poly.type
_entity_poly.pdbx_seq_one_letter_code
_entity_poly.pdbx_strand_id
1 'polypeptide(L)'
;MNITLDEIKLQCRIDSDDQDDLLQVYLEAAKATIENYTNRKLYETLPDDPPDNAQEITGDLKIAILMLVAYMFENRGGWNEGQGVSNFDLPPTVRLIIERYRFIHI
;
A
#
# COMPACT_ATOMS: atom_id res chain seq x y z
N MET A 1 4.68 -9.64 8.21
CA MET A 1 4.39 -10.51 7.04
C MET A 1 5.09 -10.01 5.78
N ASN A 2 5.86 -10.86 5.09
CA ASN A 2 6.49 -10.53 3.80
C ASN A 2 5.45 -10.44 2.66
N ILE A 3 5.70 -9.60 1.65
CA ILE A 3 4.90 -9.47 0.43
C ILE A 3 5.80 -9.81 -0.76
N THR A 4 5.45 -10.86 -1.49
CA THR A 4 6.28 -11.38 -2.59
C THR A 4 5.87 -10.83 -3.95
N LEU A 5 6.78 -10.88 -4.93
CA LEU A 5 6.46 -10.51 -6.32
C LEU A 5 5.34 -11.37 -6.91
N ASP A 6 5.30 -12.67 -6.61
CA ASP A 6 4.24 -13.57 -7.09
C ASP A 6 2.85 -13.14 -6.60
N GLU A 7 2.75 -12.67 -5.34
CA GLU A 7 1.50 -12.17 -4.80
C GLU A 7 1.08 -10.84 -5.46
N ILE A 8 2.05 -9.97 -5.77
CA ILE A 8 1.80 -8.72 -6.48
C ILE A 8 1.36 -9.01 -7.92
N LYS A 9 2.06 -9.89 -8.63
CA LYS A 9 1.71 -10.35 -9.98
C LYS A 9 0.32 -10.96 -10.03
N LEU A 10 -0.01 -11.84 -9.07
CA LEU A 10 -1.33 -12.44 -8.97
C LEU A 10 -2.41 -11.37 -8.76
N GLN A 11 -2.16 -10.39 -7.89
CA GLN A 11 -3.08 -9.28 -7.64
C GLN A 11 -3.29 -8.41 -8.90
N CYS A 12 -2.23 -8.17 -9.67
CA CYS A 12 -2.25 -7.39 -10.90
C CYS A 12 -2.61 -8.20 -12.16
N ARG A 13 -2.82 -9.52 -12.05
CA ARG A 13 -3.06 -10.46 -13.17
C ARG A 13 -1.95 -10.43 -14.23
N ILE A 14 -0.70 -10.48 -13.79
CA ILE A 14 0.50 -10.47 -14.64
C ILE A 14 1.12 -11.88 -14.64
N ASP A 15 1.37 -12.43 -15.82
CA ASP A 15 1.92 -13.78 -16.01
C ASP A 15 3.42 -13.78 -16.39
N SER A 16 4.04 -12.61 -16.61
CA SER A 16 5.46 -12.48 -16.99
C SER A 16 6.28 -11.66 -15.99
N ASP A 17 7.60 -11.72 -16.13
CA ASP A 17 8.56 -11.08 -15.22
C ASP A 17 9.08 -9.72 -15.74
N ASP A 18 8.59 -9.28 -16.90
CA ASP A 18 9.12 -8.08 -17.60
C ASP A 18 8.90 -6.77 -16.82
N GLN A 19 8.03 -6.80 -15.80
CA GLN A 19 7.62 -5.64 -15.02
C GLN A 19 8.03 -5.75 -13.54
N ASP A 20 8.86 -6.72 -13.15
CA ASP A 20 9.19 -6.99 -11.75
C ASP A 20 9.79 -5.78 -11.03
N ASP A 21 10.73 -5.10 -11.68
CA ASP A 21 11.34 -3.88 -11.15
C ASP A 21 10.30 -2.78 -10.92
N LEU A 22 9.33 -2.64 -11.83
CA LEU A 22 8.25 -1.67 -11.71
C LEU A 22 7.28 -2.03 -10.57
N LEU A 23 6.93 -3.31 -10.43
CA LEU A 23 6.07 -3.81 -9.37
C LEU A 23 6.71 -3.62 -7.98
N GLN A 24 8.03 -3.77 -7.88
CA GLN A 24 8.77 -3.51 -6.65
C GLN A 24 8.69 -2.03 -6.24
N VAL A 25 8.83 -1.10 -7.21
CA VAL A 25 8.68 0.33 -6.95
C VAL A 25 7.25 0.67 -6.52
N TYR A 26 6.23 0.05 -7.13
CA TYR A 26 4.85 0.23 -6.67
C TYR A 26 4.63 -0.29 -5.24
N LEU A 27 5.25 -1.42 -4.87
CA LEU A 27 5.18 -1.95 -3.50
C LEU A 27 5.75 -0.93 -2.49
N GLU A 28 6.90 -0.34 -2.80
CA GLU A 28 7.52 0.70 -1.96
C GLU A 28 6.61 1.93 -1.84
N ALA A 29 6.07 2.41 -2.96
CA ALA A 29 5.15 3.54 -2.98
C ALA A 29 3.86 3.27 -2.17
N ALA A 30 3.30 2.06 -2.27
CA ALA A 30 2.12 1.66 -1.53
C ALA A 30 2.39 1.58 -0.01
N LYS A 31 3.52 0.97 0.38
CA LYS A 31 3.97 0.94 1.80
C LYS A 31 4.12 2.36 2.34
N ALA A 32 4.86 3.23 1.65
CA ALA A 32 5.08 4.61 2.06
C ALA A 32 3.78 5.42 2.17
N THR A 33 2.83 5.20 1.25
CA THR A 33 1.52 5.86 1.27
C THR A 33 0.74 5.49 2.52
N ILE A 34 0.73 4.21 2.90
CA ILE A 34 0.02 3.72 4.09
C ILE A 34 0.74 4.18 5.37
N GLU A 35 2.07 4.13 5.42
CA GLU A 35 2.87 4.65 6.54
C GLU A 35 2.53 6.12 6.81
N ASN A 36 2.54 6.96 5.76
CA ASN A 36 2.23 8.39 5.86
C ASN A 36 0.78 8.64 6.31
N TYR A 37 -0.18 7.91 5.73
CA TYR A 37 -1.59 8.07 6.09
C TYR A 37 -1.87 7.68 7.55
N THR A 38 -1.26 6.58 7.99
CA THR A 38 -1.49 6.01 9.32
C THR A 38 -0.59 6.61 10.39
N ASN A 39 0.41 7.41 10.02
CA ASN A 39 1.47 7.87 10.91
C ASN A 39 2.18 6.69 11.62
N ARG A 40 2.32 5.56 10.93
CA ARG A 40 2.99 4.36 11.44
C ARG A 40 4.21 4.00 10.61
N LYS A 41 5.15 3.30 11.23
CA LYS A 41 6.24 2.63 10.52
C LYS A 41 5.91 1.14 10.38
N LEU A 42 5.82 0.66 9.14
CA LEU A 42 5.44 -0.71 8.84
C LEU A 42 6.65 -1.64 8.88
N TYR A 43 6.48 -2.79 9.51
CA TYR A 43 7.51 -3.82 9.64
C TYR A 43 6.98 -5.18 9.22
N GLU A 44 7.82 -5.99 8.56
CA GLU A 44 7.47 -7.39 8.31
C GLU A 44 7.53 -8.21 9.59
N THR A 45 8.45 -7.88 10.47
CA THR A 45 8.56 -8.41 11.83
C THR A 45 9.04 -7.26 12.70
N LEU A 46 8.40 -7.05 13.84
CA LEU A 46 8.80 -5.97 14.75
C LEU A 46 10.25 -6.19 15.23
N PRO A 47 11.04 -5.11 15.38
CA PRO A 47 12.33 -5.19 16.06
C PRO A 47 12.15 -5.42 17.57
N ASP A 48 13.23 -5.79 18.27
CA ASP A 48 13.22 -6.08 19.72
C ASP A 48 12.81 -4.86 20.57
N ASP A 49 13.18 -3.65 20.11
CA ASP A 49 12.83 -2.37 20.73
C ASP A 49 12.09 -1.49 19.69
N PRO A 50 10.78 -1.73 19.47
CA PRO A 50 10.03 -1.04 18.45
C PRO A 50 9.68 0.40 18.87
N PRO A 51 9.77 1.38 17.96
CA PRO A 51 9.24 2.72 18.24
C PRO A 51 7.73 2.66 18.49
N ASP A 52 7.18 3.64 19.21
CA ASP A 52 5.76 3.67 19.58
C ASP A 52 4.80 3.53 18.39
N ASN A 53 5.19 4.06 17.24
CA ASN A 53 4.39 4.02 16.01
C ASN A 53 4.68 2.80 15.12
N ALA A 54 5.43 1.83 15.61
CA ALA A 54 5.69 0.59 14.88
C ALA A 54 4.40 -0.20 14.65
N GLN A 55 4.30 -0.82 13.49
CA GLN A 55 3.18 -1.67 13.13
C GLN A 55 3.66 -2.85 12.30
N GLU A 56 3.44 -4.05 12.81
CA GLU A 56 3.66 -5.25 12.02
C GLU A 56 2.61 -5.33 10.90
N ILE A 57 3.04 -5.73 9.70
CA ILE A 57 2.13 -5.98 8.59
C ILE A 57 1.33 -7.25 8.91
N THR A 58 0.06 -7.04 9.27
CA THR A 58 -0.98 -8.06 9.43
C THR A 58 -1.60 -8.43 8.08
N GLY A 59 -2.41 -9.50 8.04
CA GLY A 59 -2.99 -10.00 6.78
C GLY A 59 -3.89 -8.98 6.06
N ASP A 60 -4.64 -8.17 6.80
CA ASP A 60 -5.47 -7.10 6.26
C ASP A 60 -4.64 -5.91 5.75
N LEU A 61 -3.57 -5.51 6.47
CA LEU A 61 -2.63 -4.50 5.96
C LEU A 61 -1.94 -4.97 4.68
N LYS A 62 -1.57 -6.25 4.61
CA LYS A 62 -1.04 -6.85 3.38
C LYS A 62 -2.01 -6.73 2.21
N ILE A 63 -3.29 -7.05 2.42
CA ILE A 63 -4.32 -6.89 1.38
C ILE A 63 -4.49 -5.42 0.99
N ALA A 64 -4.48 -4.49 1.94
CA ALA A 64 -4.55 -3.06 1.63
C ALA A 64 -3.36 -2.58 0.78
N ILE A 65 -2.14 -3.04 1.10
CA ILE A 65 -0.93 -2.75 0.32
C ILE A 65 -1.08 -3.31 -1.11
N LEU A 66 -1.46 -4.58 -1.25
CA LEU A 66 -1.65 -5.23 -2.56
C LEU A 66 -2.73 -4.53 -3.40
N MET A 67 -3.86 -4.14 -2.80
CA MET A 67 -4.91 -3.37 -3.46
C MET A 67 -4.40 -2.01 -3.96
N LEU A 68 -3.57 -1.33 -3.15
CA LEU A 68 -3.00 -0.04 -3.54
C LEU A 68 -1.96 -0.18 -4.66
N VAL A 69 -1.15 -1.25 -4.64
CA VAL A 69 -0.22 -1.57 -5.74
C VAL A 69 -0.98 -1.75 -7.05
N ALA A 70 -2.03 -2.60 -7.05
CA ALA A 70 -2.84 -2.81 -8.24
C ALA A 70 -3.50 -1.53 -8.74
N TYR A 71 -4.02 -0.71 -7.82
CA TYR A 71 -4.60 0.59 -8.16
C TYR A 71 -3.59 1.51 -8.86
N MET A 72 -2.37 1.65 -8.31
CA MET A 72 -1.32 2.48 -8.90
C MET A 72 -0.84 1.95 -10.25
N PHE A 73 -0.75 0.63 -10.40
CA PHE A 73 -0.37 -0.03 -11.65
C PHE A 73 -1.37 0.25 -12.79
N GLU A 74 -2.67 0.18 -12.48
CA GLU A 74 -3.77 0.43 -13.43
C GLU A 74 -3.96 1.93 -13.75
N ASN A 75 -3.71 2.82 -12.78
CA ASN A 75 -4.05 4.25 -12.87
C ASN A 75 -2.80 5.16 -12.94
N ARG A 76 -2.04 5.07 -14.04
CA ARG A 76 -0.74 5.75 -14.19
C ARG A 76 -0.82 7.27 -14.45
N GLY A 77 -1.94 7.75 -14.97
CA GLY A 77 -2.13 9.15 -15.41
C GLY A 77 -2.94 10.03 -14.45
N GLY A 78 -3.25 9.53 -13.25
CA GLY A 78 -4.20 10.20 -12.35
C GLY A 78 -5.66 10.04 -12.80
N TRP A 79 -6.60 10.25 -11.87
CA TRP A 79 -8.03 10.17 -12.15
C TRP A 79 -8.49 11.40 -12.92
N ASN A 80 -8.80 11.24 -14.21
CA ASN A 80 -9.62 12.15 -15.02
C ASN A 80 -9.29 13.65 -14.91
N GLU A 81 -8.32 14.12 -15.69
CA GLU A 81 -8.22 15.54 -16.07
C GLU A 81 -9.53 16.08 -16.70
N GLY A 82 -10.43 15.20 -17.16
CA GLY A 82 -11.70 15.55 -17.81
C GLY A 82 -12.93 15.75 -16.91
N GLN A 83 -12.84 15.55 -15.59
CA GLN A 83 -14.02 15.65 -14.70
C GLN A 83 -13.93 16.77 -13.64
N GLY A 84 -12.82 17.50 -13.56
CA GLY A 84 -12.66 18.63 -12.62
C GLY A 84 -12.74 18.24 -11.13
N VAL A 85 -12.66 16.94 -10.81
CA VAL A 85 -12.69 16.44 -9.44
C VAL A 85 -11.26 16.16 -8.98
N SER A 86 -10.70 17.04 -8.16
CA SER A 86 -9.35 16.92 -7.60
C SER A 86 -9.31 16.02 -6.36
N ASN A 87 -9.96 14.86 -6.40
CA ASN A 87 -9.96 13.97 -5.24
C ASN A 87 -8.80 12.97 -5.37
N PHE A 88 -7.66 13.34 -4.79
CA PHE A 88 -6.49 12.47 -4.56
C PHE A 88 -6.73 11.49 -3.39
N ASP A 89 -7.98 11.10 -3.17
CA ASP A 89 -8.34 10.21 -2.07
C ASP A 89 -7.85 8.78 -2.36
N LEU A 90 -7.48 8.09 -1.29
CA LEU A 90 -7.14 6.66 -1.37
C LEU A 90 -8.35 5.86 -1.89
N PRO A 91 -8.13 4.74 -2.60
CA PRO A 91 -9.20 3.83 -2.97
C PRO A 91 -10.07 3.48 -1.75
N PRO A 92 -11.41 3.52 -1.86
CA PRO A 92 -12.30 3.40 -0.69
C PRO A 92 -12.06 2.13 0.14
N THR A 93 -11.75 1.00 -0.52
CA THR A 93 -11.46 -0.26 0.14
C THR A 93 -10.12 -0.25 0.90
N VAL A 94 -9.09 0.40 0.34
CA VAL A 94 -7.81 0.60 1.03
C VAL A 94 -8.04 1.46 2.27
N ARG A 95 -8.75 2.59 2.13
CA ARG A 95 -9.08 3.48 3.25
C ARG A 95 -9.85 2.76 4.37
N LEU A 96 -10.87 1.99 4.02
CA LEU A 96 -11.67 1.19 4.97
C LEU A 96 -10.79 0.32 5.88
N ILE A 97 -9.71 -0.26 5.34
CA ILE A 97 -8.81 -1.13 6.09
C ILE A 97 -7.85 -0.30 6.95
N ILE A 98 -7.22 0.74 6.37
CA ILE A 98 -6.11 1.43 7.03
C ILE A 98 -6.55 2.50 8.03
N GLU A 99 -7.81 2.96 7.99
CA GLU A 99 -8.30 4.06 8.85
C GLU A 99 -8.21 3.71 10.34
N ARG A 100 -8.40 2.44 10.71
CA ARG A 100 -8.24 1.93 12.09
C ARG A 100 -6.78 1.82 12.55
N TYR A 101 -5.83 1.94 11.65
CA TYR A 101 -4.40 1.87 11.96
C TYR A 101 -3.79 3.26 12.22
N ARG A 102 -4.57 4.34 12.18
CA ARG A 102 -4.02 5.67 12.49
C ARG A 102 -3.45 5.73 13.90
N PHE A 103 -2.22 6.21 14.00
CA PHE A 103 -1.52 6.41 15.25
C PHE A 103 -1.55 7.89 15.63
N ILE A 104 -2.19 8.17 16.75
CA ILE A 104 -2.38 9.51 17.30
C ILE A 104 -1.58 9.56 18.59
N HIS A 105 -0.52 10.38 18.62
CA HIS A 105 0.14 10.70 19.89
C HIS A 105 -0.81 11.53 20.76
N ILE A 106 -1.04 11.09 21.99
CA ILE A 106 -1.82 11.79 23.02
C ILE A 106 -0.87 12.32 24.08
#